data_AF-A0A257SXW4-F1
#
_entry.id   AF-A0A257SXW4-F1
#
_cell.length_a   1.000
_cell.length_b   1.000
_cell.length_c   1.000
_cell.angle_alpha   90.00
_cell.angle_beta   90.00
_cell.angle_gamma   90.00
#
_symmetry.space_group_name_H-M   'P 1'
#
loop_
_entity.id
_entity.type
_entity.pdbx_description
1 polymer ?
#
loop_
_entity_poly.entity_id
_entity_poly.type
_entity_poly.pdbx_seq_one_letter_code
_entity_poly.pdbx_strand_id
1 'polypeptide(L)'
;MSKKYPVIAVTGSSGAGTTTVKHAFNDIFRRLKLNPVVIEGDSFHRYNRAEMREAIAQAAAQGKTISHFGPEGNDFAALERLFREYGETGLGQMRYYVHDDVDVSNYVDLLVGVVPVVNLEWIQKIHRDNAQRGYSAEAIVDTILRRMPDYIHYVTPQFSRAHINFQRVPLVDTSNPFIARDIPTPDESMVVIRFRNPKEENFPYLLQMLPDSFMSRANTIVIPGTKMGFAMEIILGPRIEIMMEEKGSAV
;
A
#
# COMPACT_ATOMS: atom_id res chain seq x y z
N MET A 1 22.19 2.51 5.14
CA MET A 1 20.82 2.83 5.62
C MET A 1 20.89 3.27 7.06
N SER A 2 19.98 4.13 7.49
CA SER A 2 20.02 4.70 8.85
C SER A 2 19.53 3.67 9.87
N LYS A 3 20.48 3.01 10.54
CA LYS A 3 20.17 2.16 11.70
C LYS A 3 19.49 2.95 12.82
N LYS A 4 19.64 4.28 12.84
CA LYS A 4 19.19 5.15 13.93
C LYS A 4 17.74 5.63 13.78
N TYR A 5 17.25 5.78 12.55
CA TYR A 5 15.91 6.30 12.26
C TYR A 5 15.20 5.41 11.22
N PRO A 6 14.70 4.23 11.65
CA PRO A 6 14.09 3.28 10.73
C PRO A 6 12.81 3.82 10.09
N VAL A 7 12.64 3.53 8.80
CA VAL A 7 11.46 3.90 7.99
C VAL A 7 10.75 2.63 7.52
N ILE A 8 9.46 2.54 7.86
CA ILE A 8 8.57 1.50 7.36
C ILE A 8 7.60 2.14 6.37
N ALA A 9 7.58 1.66 5.14
CA ALA A 9 6.65 2.13 4.12
C ALA A 9 5.65 1.04 3.77
N VAL A 10 4.38 1.44 3.66
CA VAL A 10 3.32 0.58 3.15
C VAL A 10 2.83 1.18 1.83
N THR A 11 2.95 0.40 0.76
CA THR A 11 2.44 0.77 -0.57
C THR A 11 1.25 -0.10 -0.94
N GLY A 12 0.28 0.47 -1.66
CA GLY A 12 -0.94 -0.22 -2.02
C GLY A 12 -1.98 0.70 -2.64
N SER A 13 -3.00 0.10 -3.24
CA SER A 13 -4.16 0.85 -3.71
C SER A 13 -5.14 1.13 -2.56
N SER A 14 -5.71 2.33 -2.57
CA SER A 14 -6.75 2.73 -1.63
C SER A 14 -7.92 1.75 -1.71
N GLY A 15 -8.17 0.97 -0.65
CA GLY A 15 -9.16 -0.12 -0.64
C GLY A 15 -8.59 -1.50 -0.27
N ALA A 16 -7.27 -1.68 -0.35
CA ALA A 16 -6.59 -2.95 -0.03
C ALA A 16 -6.74 -3.44 1.43
N GLY A 17 -7.38 -2.66 2.30
CA GLY A 17 -7.44 -2.88 3.75
C GLY A 17 -6.66 -1.85 4.55
N THR A 18 -6.58 -0.59 4.10
CA THR A 18 -5.84 0.49 4.78
C THR A 18 -6.18 0.63 6.26
N THR A 19 -7.45 0.47 6.63
CA THR A 19 -7.89 0.47 8.03
C THR A 19 -7.35 -0.73 8.80
N THR A 20 -7.44 -1.94 8.23
CA THR A 20 -6.89 -3.18 8.81
C THR A 20 -5.38 -3.07 9.02
N VAL A 21 -4.65 -2.55 8.03
CA VAL A 21 -3.22 -2.29 8.11
C VAL A 21 -2.90 -1.30 9.23
N LYS A 22 -3.59 -0.15 9.28
CA LYS A 22 -3.39 0.85 10.33
C LYS A 22 -3.61 0.26 11.73
N HIS A 23 -4.67 -0.53 11.92
CA HIS A 23 -4.92 -1.21 13.19
C HIS A 23 -3.80 -2.19 13.56
N ALA A 24 -3.39 -3.06 12.62
CA ALA A 24 -2.31 -4.02 12.87
C ALA A 24 -0.99 -3.33 13.28
N PHE A 25 -0.60 -2.27 12.57
CA PHE A 25 0.58 -1.48 12.93
C PHE A 25 0.43 -0.81 14.30
N ASN A 26 -0.72 -0.20 14.59
CA ASN A 26 -0.98 0.42 15.90
C ASN A 26 -0.90 -0.60 17.04
N ASP A 27 -1.42 -1.82 16.83
CA ASP A 27 -1.35 -2.89 17.82
C ASP A 27 0.09 -3.35 18.05
N ILE A 28 0.90 -3.49 16.99
CA ILE A 28 2.35 -3.77 17.09
C ILE A 28 3.04 -2.66 17.87
N PHE A 29 2.86 -1.40 17.48
CA PHE A 29 3.54 -0.27 18.13
C PHE A 29 3.15 -0.12 19.60
N ARG A 30 1.86 -0.32 19.92
CA ARG A 30 1.40 -0.33 21.31
C ARG A 30 2.07 -1.45 22.12
N ARG A 31 2.15 -2.66 21.56
CA ARG A 31 2.77 -3.83 22.22
C ARG A 31 4.25 -3.61 22.49
N LEU A 32 4.96 -3.05 21.51
CA LEU A 32 6.39 -2.73 21.57
C LEU A 32 6.68 -1.40 22.29
N LYS A 33 5.66 -0.69 22.79
CA LYS A 33 5.78 0.64 23.44
C LYS A 33 6.52 1.67 22.58
N LEU A 34 6.28 1.63 21.27
CA LEU A 34 6.86 2.55 20.30
C LEU A 34 5.93 3.75 20.06
N ASN A 35 6.51 4.93 19.88
CA ASN A 35 5.79 6.14 19.49
C ASN A 35 6.15 6.53 18.05
N PRO A 36 5.43 6.02 17.04
CA PRO A 36 5.74 6.28 15.64
C PRO A 36 5.23 7.65 15.19
N VAL A 37 5.93 8.26 14.22
CA VAL A 37 5.36 9.32 13.39
C VAL A 37 4.71 8.65 12.17
N VAL A 38 3.42 8.91 11.95
CA VAL A 38 2.66 8.35 10.83
C VAL A 38 2.44 9.42 9.78
N ILE A 39 2.84 9.11 8.54
CA ILE A 39 2.71 9.99 7.39
C ILE A 39 1.71 9.37 6.41
N GLU A 40 0.66 10.10 6.06
CA GLU A 40 -0.29 9.65 5.03
C GLU A 40 0.22 10.01 3.64
N GLY A 41 0.24 9.05 2.71
CA GLY A 41 0.75 9.25 1.35
C GLY A 41 0.03 10.37 0.59
N ASP A 42 -1.26 10.57 0.84
CA ASP A 42 -2.07 11.64 0.24
C ASP A 42 -1.55 13.06 0.58
N SER A 43 -0.70 13.20 1.62
CA SER A 43 -0.05 14.46 2.00
C SER A 43 0.94 14.96 0.95
N PHE A 44 1.35 14.10 0.01
CA PHE A 44 2.26 14.41 -1.10
C PHE A 44 1.53 14.52 -2.45
N HIS A 45 0.20 14.59 -2.46
CA HIS A 45 -0.51 14.96 -3.68
C HIS A 45 -0.16 16.39 -4.09
N ARG A 46 0.16 16.56 -5.38
CA ARG A 46 0.52 17.86 -5.96
C ARG A 46 -0.66 18.84 -5.98
N TYR A 47 -1.86 18.29 -6.15
CA TYR A 47 -3.09 19.05 -6.32
C TYR A 47 -4.07 18.71 -5.21
N ASN A 48 -4.75 19.72 -4.69
CA ASN A 48 -5.97 19.51 -3.92
C ASN A 48 -7.11 18.98 -4.82
N ARG A 49 -8.27 18.65 -4.23
CA ARG A 49 -9.38 18.04 -5.00
C ARG A 49 -9.93 18.90 -6.14
N ALA A 50 -9.95 20.22 -5.97
CA ALA A 50 -10.44 21.14 -7.00
C ALA A 50 -9.40 21.29 -8.11
N GLU A 51 -8.14 21.56 -7.73
CA GLU A 51 -7.00 21.66 -8.63
C GLU A 51 -6.81 20.40 -9.47
N MET A 52 -6.97 19.21 -8.87
CA MET A 52 -6.82 17.94 -9.60
C MET A 52 -7.90 17.79 -10.68
N ARG A 53 -9.13 18.24 -10.42
CA ARG A 53 -10.21 18.20 -11.42
C ARG A 53 -9.90 19.12 -12.60
N GLU A 54 -9.39 20.31 -12.31
CA GLU A 54 -8.98 21.27 -13.33
C GLU A 54 -7.79 20.75 -14.14
N ALA A 55 -6.76 20.22 -13.47
CA ALA A 55 -5.59 19.63 -14.11
C ALA A 55 -5.97 18.45 -15.02
N ILE A 56 -6.90 17.60 -14.57
CA ILE A 56 -7.48 16.52 -15.37
C ILE A 56 -8.16 17.07 -16.63
N ALA A 57 -8.99 18.11 -16.50
CA ALA A 57 -9.73 18.68 -17.63
C ALA A 57 -8.78 19.33 -18.65
N GLN A 58 -7.77 20.05 -18.18
CA GLN A 58 -6.74 20.68 -19.02
C GLN A 58 -5.88 19.65 -19.75
N ALA A 59 -5.46 18.58 -19.06
CA ALA A 59 -4.70 17.50 -19.69
C ALA A 59 -5.51 16.79 -20.76
N ALA A 60 -6.79 16.51 -20.49
CA ALA A 60 -7.69 15.88 -21.45
C ALA A 60 -7.85 16.73 -22.72
N ALA A 61 -7.93 18.06 -22.61
CA ALA A 61 -7.98 18.97 -23.75
C ALA A 61 -6.70 18.93 -24.62
N GLN A 62 -5.59 18.44 -24.09
CA GLN A 62 -4.31 18.26 -24.78
C GLN A 62 -4.06 16.81 -25.20
N GLY A 63 -5.05 15.91 -25.06
CA GLY A 63 -4.88 14.48 -25.33
C GLY A 63 -3.96 13.76 -24.33
N LYS A 64 -3.67 14.38 -23.18
CA LYS A 64 -2.86 13.81 -22.09
C LYS A 64 -3.74 13.30 -20.96
N THR A 65 -3.18 12.41 -20.15
CA THR A 65 -3.87 11.90 -18.95
C THR A 65 -3.04 12.20 -17.72
N ILE A 66 -3.70 12.71 -16.68
CA ILE A 66 -3.13 12.88 -15.34
C ILE A 66 -3.96 12.02 -14.38
N SER A 67 -3.29 11.34 -13.46
CA SER A 67 -3.93 10.64 -12.35
C SER A 67 -3.13 10.77 -11.05
N HIS A 68 -3.75 10.40 -9.94
CA HIS A 68 -3.08 10.30 -8.64
C HIS A 68 -2.04 9.16 -8.56
N PHE A 69 -1.96 8.30 -9.58
CA PHE A 69 -0.92 7.26 -9.64
C PHE A 69 0.34 7.73 -10.36
N GLY A 70 0.22 8.72 -11.23
CA GLY A 70 1.34 9.27 -12.01
C GLY A 70 2.16 10.31 -11.24
N PRO A 71 3.39 10.58 -11.69
CA PRO A 71 4.26 11.60 -11.11
C PRO A 71 3.68 13.01 -11.21
N GLU A 72 2.85 13.28 -12.21
CA GLU A 72 2.21 14.58 -12.40
C GLU A 72 1.20 14.90 -11.27
N GLY A 73 0.59 13.87 -10.67
CA GLY A 73 -0.35 14.01 -9.56
C GLY A 73 0.30 14.09 -8.18
N ASN A 74 1.62 13.87 -8.10
CA ASN A 74 2.35 13.68 -6.84
C ASN A 74 3.60 14.57 -6.75
N ASP A 75 4.10 14.76 -5.53
CA ASP A 75 5.34 15.47 -5.24
C ASP A 75 6.39 14.52 -4.65
N PHE A 76 6.98 13.70 -5.52
CA PHE A 76 7.95 12.69 -5.11
C PHE A 76 9.25 13.30 -4.58
N ALA A 77 9.66 14.48 -5.05
CA ALA A 77 10.86 15.14 -4.52
C ALA A 77 10.67 15.56 -3.06
N ALA A 78 9.48 16.06 -2.69
CA ALA A 78 9.17 16.33 -1.29
C ALA A 78 9.16 15.05 -0.44
N LEU A 79 8.64 13.94 -0.98
CA LEU A 79 8.67 12.65 -0.31
C LEU A 79 10.10 12.15 -0.09
N GLU A 80 10.97 12.28 -1.11
CA GLU A 80 12.38 11.94 -0.99
C GLU A 80 13.09 12.73 0.09
N ARG A 81 12.89 14.06 0.07
CA ARG A 81 13.49 14.97 1.05
C ARG A 81 13.08 14.56 2.46
N LEU A 82 11.79 14.28 2.69
CA LEU A 82 11.33 13.77 3.98
C LEU A 82 12.06 12.49 4.39
N PHE A 83 12.13 11.50 3.50
CA PHE A 83 12.72 10.21 3.81
C PHE A 83 14.23 10.33 4.11
N ARG A 84 14.94 11.12 3.31
CA ARG A 84 16.36 11.41 3.49
C ARG A 84 16.61 12.15 4.81
N GLU A 85 15.93 13.27 5.04
CA GLU A 85 16.10 14.09 6.24
C GLU A 85 15.77 13.30 7.51
N TYR A 86 14.69 12.51 7.49
CA TYR A 86 14.32 11.69 8.63
C TYR A 86 15.35 10.58 8.87
N GLY A 87 15.84 9.94 7.81
CA GLY A 87 16.91 8.95 7.90
C GLY A 87 18.21 9.54 8.47
N GLU A 88 18.54 10.79 8.18
CA GLU A 88 19.79 11.42 8.64
C GLU A 88 19.66 12.02 10.06
N THR A 89 18.52 12.65 10.35
CA THR A 89 18.37 13.55 11.50
C THR A 89 17.25 13.16 12.47
N GLY A 90 16.32 12.29 12.04
CA GLY A 90 15.07 12.02 12.76
C GLY A 90 14.04 13.15 12.67
N LEU A 91 14.31 14.19 11.88
CA LEU A 91 13.42 15.32 11.61
C LEU A 91 13.00 15.30 10.14
N GLY A 92 11.90 15.96 9.82
CA GLY A 92 11.48 16.15 8.44
C GLY A 92 10.20 16.98 8.35
N GLN A 93 9.96 17.56 7.18
CA GLN A 93 8.78 18.39 6.94
C GLN A 93 7.72 17.63 6.13
N MET A 94 6.45 17.97 6.39
CA MET A 94 5.28 17.50 5.66
C MET A 94 4.52 18.72 5.14
N ARG A 95 4.16 18.71 3.84
CA ARG A 95 3.72 19.85 2.96
C ARG A 95 4.85 20.82 2.58
N TYR A 96 5.02 21.35 1.36
CA TYR A 96 4.48 21.17 0.00
C TYR A 96 5.56 21.65 -1.00
N TYR A 97 5.58 21.08 -2.22
CA TYR A 97 6.03 21.60 -3.53
C TYR A 97 7.46 21.33 -4.09
N VAL A 98 7.43 20.77 -5.32
CA VAL A 98 8.31 20.73 -6.51
C VAL A 98 9.52 19.74 -6.59
N HIS A 99 9.27 18.63 -7.31
CA HIS A 99 9.83 18.01 -8.55
C HIS A 99 11.32 17.59 -8.66
N ASP A 100 11.49 16.30 -8.99
CA ASP A 100 12.42 15.66 -9.93
C ASP A 100 12.04 14.16 -10.01
N ASP A 101 12.66 13.39 -10.90
CA ASP A 101 12.52 11.92 -10.96
C ASP A 101 13.22 11.30 -9.74
N VAL A 102 12.50 10.53 -8.93
CA VAL A 102 12.91 10.22 -7.55
C VAL A 102 12.77 8.73 -7.26
N ASP A 103 13.81 8.14 -6.67
CA ASP A 103 13.75 6.80 -6.08
C ASP A 103 13.77 6.86 -4.54
N VAL A 104 12.59 6.86 -3.91
CA VAL A 104 12.47 6.85 -2.45
C VAL A 104 12.71 5.47 -1.81
N SER A 105 12.80 4.40 -2.60
CA SER A 105 12.85 3.04 -2.04
C SER A 105 14.14 2.75 -1.29
N ASN A 106 15.22 3.48 -1.59
CA ASN A 106 16.52 3.35 -0.92
C ASN A 106 16.53 3.87 0.53
N TYR A 107 15.49 4.59 0.95
CA TYR A 107 15.36 5.13 2.30
C TYR A 107 14.41 4.31 3.18
N VAL A 108 13.87 3.19 2.67
CA VAL A 108 12.89 2.35 3.37
C VAL A 108 13.55 1.07 3.87
N ASP A 109 13.54 0.86 5.18
CA ASP A 109 14.09 -0.35 5.80
C ASP A 109 13.13 -1.53 5.70
N LEU A 110 11.82 -1.27 5.73
CA LEU A 110 10.78 -2.28 5.55
C LEU A 110 9.68 -1.79 4.59
N LEU A 111 9.66 -2.35 3.37
CA LEU A 111 8.61 -2.08 2.39
C LEU A 111 7.58 -3.21 2.37
N VAL A 112 6.34 -2.90 2.76
CA VAL A 112 5.19 -3.81 2.74
C VAL A 112 4.24 -3.42 1.61
N GLY A 113 3.99 -4.33 0.68
CA GLY A 113 2.96 -4.18 -0.34
C GLY A 113 1.63 -4.73 0.17
N VAL A 114 0.55 -3.97 0.07
CA VAL A 114 -0.80 -4.41 0.41
C VAL A 114 -1.73 -4.09 -0.75
N VAL A 115 -2.24 -5.12 -1.42
CA VAL A 115 -2.91 -4.94 -2.73
C VAL A 115 -4.05 -5.93 -2.90
N PRO A 116 -5.24 -5.52 -3.35
CA PRO A 116 -6.24 -6.47 -3.81
C PRO A 116 -5.92 -6.94 -5.24
N VAL A 117 -6.52 -8.05 -5.68
CA VAL A 117 -6.54 -8.32 -7.13
C VAL A 117 -7.25 -7.18 -7.88
N VAL A 118 -6.86 -6.93 -9.13
CA VAL A 118 -7.33 -5.81 -9.94
C VAL A 118 -8.86 -5.72 -9.98
N ASN A 119 -9.54 -6.87 -10.13
CA ASN A 119 -11.00 -6.92 -10.14
C ASN A 119 -11.61 -6.38 -8.83
N LEU A 120 -11.06 -6.77 -7.68
CA LEU A 120 -11.50 -6.27 -6.38
C LEU A 120 -11.18 -4.78 -6.22
N GLU A 121 -10.04 -4.30 -6.73
CA GLU A 121 -9.72 -2.87 -6.74
C GLU A 121 -10.78 -2.06 -7.49
N TRP A 122 -11.20 -2.55 -8.66
CA TRP A 122 -12.23 -1.89 -9.48
C TRP A 122 -13.58 -1.92 -8.78
N ILE A 123 -14.01 -3.06 -8.23
CA ILE A 123 -15.24 -3.17 -7.44
C ILE A 123 -15.26 -2.13 -6.33
N GLN A 124 -14.18 -2.05 -5.54
CA GLN A 124 -14.06 -1.08 -4.45
C GLN A 124 -14.09 0.37 -4.95
N LYS A 125 -13.50 0.65 -6.11
CA LYS A 125 -13.51 1.99 -6.71
C LYS A 125 -14.91 2.37 -7.20
N ILE A 126 -15.58 1.48 -7.93
CA ILE A 126 -16.95 1.66 -8.42
C ILE A 126 -17.91 1.96 -7.26
N HIS A 127 -17.86 1.17 -6.18
CA HIS A 127 -18.72 1.37 -5.02
C HIS A 127 -18.47 2.71 -4.32
N ARG A 128 -17.21 3.11 -4.15
CA ARG A 128 -16.86 4.42 -3.56
C ARG A 128 -17.35 5.59 -4.41
N ASP A 129 -17.24 5.47 -5.73
CA ASP A 129 -17.64 6.53 -6.65
C ASP A 129 -19.17 6.62 -6.79
N ASN A 130 -19.87 5.49 -6.80
CA ASN A 130 -21.34 5.45 -6.77
C ASN A 130 -21.92 6.06 -5.50
N ALA A 131 -21.38 5.69 -4.33
CA ALA A 131 -21.86 6.18 -3.04
C ALA A 131 -21.69 7.70 -2.86
N GLN A 132 -20.71 8.31 -3.54
CA GLN A 132 -20.44 9.73 -3.41
C GLN A 132 -21.05 10.59 -4.52
N ARG A 133 -21.32 10.05 -5.71
CA ARG A 133 -21.52 10.90 -6.90
C ARG A 133 -22.50 10.43 -7.97
N GLY A 134 -23.23 9.31 -7.80
CA GLY A 134 -24.28 8.91 -8.75
C GLY A 134 -23.81 8.85 -10.22
N TYR A 135 -22.55 8.48 -10.45
CA TYR A 135 -21.96 8.46 -11.78
C TYR A 135 -22.61 7.41 -12.69
N SER A 136 -22.63 7.68 -14.00
CA SER A 136 -22.95 6.66 -14.99
C SER A 136 -21.86 5.59 -15.03
N ALA A 137 -22.22 4.36 -15.40
CA ALA A 137 -21.26 3.26 -15.55
C ALA A 137 -20.13 3.62 -16.52
N GLU A 138 -20.44 4.36 -17.60
CA GLU A 138 -19.49 4.86 -18.60
C GLU A 138 -18.43 5.79 -17.99
N ALA A 139 -18.84 6.74 -17.14
CA ALA A 139 -17.92 7.65 -16.48
C ALA A 139 -16.92 6.92 -15.55
N ILE A 140 -17.35 5.79 -14.96
CA ILE A 140 -16.49 4.96 -14.12
C ILE A 140 -15.50 4.17 -14.97
N VAL A 141 -15.95 3.60 -16.10
CA VAL A 141 -15.08 2.92 -17.08
C VAL A 141 -13.99 3.87 -17.56
N ASP A 142 -14.34 5.09 -18.00
CA ASP A 142 -13.40 6.09 -18.47
C ASP A 142 -12.38 6.47 -17.39
N THR A 143 -12.84 6.61 -16.15
CA THR A 143 -11.97 6.91 -15.00
C THR A 143 -10.98 5.78 -14.74
N ILE A 144 -11.40 4.51 -14.86
CA ILE A 144 -10.51 3.36 -14.69
C ILE A 144 -9.49 3.32 -15.83
N LEU A 145 -9.94 3.38 -17.08
CA LEU A 145 -9.08 3.31 -18.26
C LEU A 145 -7.99 4.38 -18.26
N ARG A 146 -8.36 5.62 -17.90
CA ARG A 146 -7.41 6.72 -17.78
C ARG A 146 -6.32 6.49 -16.74
N ARG A 147 -6.59 5.70 -15.71
CA ARG A 147 -5.61 5.42 -14.63
C ARG A 147 -4.75 4.20 -14.93
N MET A 148 -5.15 3.34 -15.86
CA MET A 148 -4.46 2.08 -16.14
C MET A 148 -3.00 2.28 -16.61
N PRO A 149 -2.68 3.24 -17.49
CA PRO A 149 -1.29 3.50 -17.85
C PRO A 149 -0.44 3.79 -16.60
N ASP A 150 -0.84 4.74 -15.76
CA ASP A 150 -0.09 5.09 -14.56
C ASP A 150 -0.04 3.95 -13.54
N TYR A 151 -1.13 3.20 -13.40
CA TYR A 151 -1.17 2.03 -12.53
C TYR A 151 -0.10 1.01 -12.94
N ILE A 152 -0.02 0.69 -14.23
CA ILE A 152 0.97 -0.26 -14.76
C ILE A 152 2.39 0.29 -14.60
N HIS A 153 2.64 1.56 -14.95
CA HIS A 153 4.00 2.11 -14.99
C HIS A 153 4.54 2.50 -13.61
N TYR A 154 3.68 2.90 -12.68
CA TYR A 154 4.11 3.47 -11.41
C TYR A 154 3.62 2.71 -10.18
N VAL A 155 2.48 2.01 -10.22
CA VAL A 155 1.98 1.25 -9.05
C VAL A 155 2.51 -0.18 -9.05
N THR A 156 2.32 -0.92 -10.15
CA THR A 156 2.70 -2.35 -10.19
C THR A 156 4.18 -2.63 -9.91
N PRO A 157 5.17 -1.81 -10.37
CA PRO A 157 6.57 -2.10 -10.11
C PRO A 157 6.95 -1.99 -8.63
N GLN A 158 6.16 -1.27 -7.81
CA GLN A 158 6.42 -1.14 -6.37
C GLN A 158 6.28 -2.49 -5.65
N PHE A 159 5.38 -3.37 -6.10
CA PHE A 159 5.21 -4.71 -5.51
C PHE A 159 6.39 -5.65 -5.80
N SER A 160 7.12 -5.37 -6.89
CA SER A 160 8.41 -6.01 -7.19
C SER A 160 9.54 -5.49 -6.30
N ARG A 161 9.37 -4.34 -5.64
CA ARG A 161 10.30 -3.73 -4.68
C ARG A 161 9.96 -4.02 -3.21
N ALA A 162 8.74 -4.46 -2.92
CA ALA A 162 8.35 -4.85 -1.57
C ALA A 162 9.10 -6.08 -1.02
N HIS A 163 9.42 -6.03 0.27
CA HIS A 163 9.97 -7.16 1.03
C HIS A 163 8.90 -8.22 1.25
N ILE A 164 7.68 -7.81 1.57
CA ILE A 164 6.54 -8.69 1.80
C ILE A 164 5.33 -8.10 1.08
N ASN A 165 4.62 -8.91 0.31
CA ASN A 165 3.36 -8.52 -0.31
C ASN A 165 2.20 -9.29 0.31
N PHE A 166 1.15 -8.58 0.72
CA PHE A 166 -0.14 -9.11 1.12
C PHE A 166 -1.13 -8.84 -0.01
N GLN A 167 -1.45 -9.87 -0.78
CA GLN A 167 -2.39 -9.77 -1.88
C GLN A 167 -3.75 -10.35 -1.50
N ARG A 168 -4.79 -9.53 -1.49
CA ARG A 168 -6.16 -9.97 -1.19
C ARG A 168 -6.86 -10.50 -2.45
N VAL A 169 -7.37 -11.73 -2.36
CA VAL A 169 -7.99 -12.47 -3.47
C VAL A 169 -9.40 -12.92 -3.06
N PRO A 170 -10.47 -12.37 -3.65
CA PRO A 170 -11.83 -12.88 -3.46
C PRO A 170 -11.97 -14.33 -3.93
N LEU A 171 -12.76 -15.11 -3.20
CA LEU A 171 -13.22 -16.46 -3.57
C LEU A 171 -14.64 -16.46 -4.16
N VAL A 172 -15.21 -15.28 -4.40
CA VAL A 172 -16.50 -15.07 -5.05
C VAL A 172 -16.32 -14.57 -6.49
N ASP A 173 -17.39 -14.62 -7.27
CA ASP A 173 -17.35 -14.18 -8.66
C ASP A 173 -17.10 -12.68 -8.76
N THR A 174 -15.92 -12.34 -9.27
CA THR A 174 -15.51 -10.96 -9.57
C THR A 174 -15.17 -10.79 -11.05
N SER A 175 -15.63 -11.71 -11.91
CA SER A 175 -15.32 -11.74 -13.34
C SER A 175 -15.78 -10.48 -14.07
N ASN A 176 -16.94 -9.92 -13.67
CA ASN A 176 -17.41 -8.62 -14.14
C ASN A 176 -17.55 -7.62 -12.97
N PRO A 177 -16.52 -6.80 -12.70
CA PRO A 177 -16.51 -5.88 -11.57
C PRO A 177 -17.51 -4.72 -11.70
N PHE A 178 -18.02 -4.43 -12.91
CA PHE A 178 -18.93 -3.31 -13.19
C PHE A 178 -20.38 -3.56 -12.76
N ILE A 179 -20.75 -4.82 -12.57
CA ILE A 179 -22.09 -5.23 -12.13
C ILE A 179 -22.09 -5.80 -10.70
N ALA A 180 -20.94 -5.77 -10.03
CA ALA A 180 -20.81 -6.25 -8.67
C ALA A 180 -21.72 -5.42 -7.75
N ARG A 181 -22.59 -6.11 -7.00
CA ARG A 181 -23.56 -5.48 -6.09
C ARG A 181 -22.93 -5.09 -4.76
N ASP A 182 -21.96 -5.89 -4.34
CA ASP A 182 -21.30 -5.78 -3.05
C ASP A 182 -19.79 -5.89 -3.23
N ILE A 183 -19.05 -5.30 -2.29
CA ILE A 183 -17.61 -5.51 -2.18
C ILE A 183 -17.42 -6.84 -1.44
N PRO A 184 -16.70 -7.83 -2.01
CA PRO A 184 -16.38 -9.06 -1.30
C PRO A 184 -15.83 -8.77 0.09
N THR A 185 -16.36 -9.46 1.10
CA THR A 185 -15.96 -9.34 2.50
C THR A 185 -14.63 -10.06 2.77
N PRO A 186 -13.96 -9.81 3.91
CA PRO A 186 -12.75 -10.54 4.26
C PRO A 186 -12.96 -12.05 4.38
N ASP A 187 -14.15 -12.49 4.77
CA ASP A 187 -14.52 -13.92 4.89
C ASP A 187 -14.68 -14.58 3.52
N GLU A 188 -15.14 -13.82 2.53
CA GLU A 188 -15.21 -14.21 1.12
C GLU A 188 -13.87 -14.06 0.38
N SER A 189 -12.75 -13.92 1.11
CA SER A 189 -11.43 -13.67 0.53
C SER A 189 -10.34 -14.50 1.20
N MET A 190 -9.27 -14.74 0.45
CA MET A 190 -7.97 -15.18 0.98
C MET A 190 -6.97 -14.04 0.87
N VAL A 191 -5.88 -14.13 1.63
CA VAL A 191 -4.71 -13.26 1.47
C VAL A 191 -3.49 -14.12 1.15
N VAL A 192 -2.86 -13.82 0.02
CA VAL A 192 -1.62 -14.43 -0.44
C VAL A 192 -0.46 -13.57 0.07
N ILE A 193 0.37 -14.13 0.95
CA ILE A 193 1.51 -13.44 1.55
C ILE A 193 2.79 -13.96 0.91
N ARG A 194 3.41 -13.14 0.07
CA ARG A 194 4.65 -13.46 -0.63
C ARG A 194 5.83 -12.78 0.04
N PHE A 195 6.85 -13.56 0.38
CA PHE A 195 8.11 -13.08 0.92
C PHE A 195 9.16 -12.97 -0.20
N ARG A 196 9.92 -11.87 -0.21
CA ARG A 196 11.05 -11.69 -1.13
C ARG A 196 12.17 -12.67 -0.80
N ASN A 197 12.53 -12.78 0.48
CA ASN A 197 13.63 -13.61 0.96
C ASN A 197 13.10 -14.75 1.83
N PRO A 198 12.63 -15.88 1.25
CA PRO A 198 12.01 -16.97 2.01
C PRO A 198 12.92 -17.65 3.03
N LYS A 199 14.25 -17.50 2.90
CA LYS A 199 15.23 -18.10 3.82
C LYS A 199 15.23 -17.44 5.21
N GLU A 200 14.69 -16.23 5.31
CA GLU A 200 14.55 -15.48 6.56
C GLU A 200 13.26 -15.86 7.32
N GLU A 201 12.42 -16.73 6.73
CA GLU A 201 11.11 -17.08 7.26
C GLU A 201 11.06 -18.47 7.88
N ASN A 202 10.38 -18.58 9.02
CA ASN A 202 10.00 -19.86 9.60
C ASN A 202 8.57 -20.22 9.20
N PHE A 203 8.39 -20.77 7.99
CA PHE A 203 7.06 -21.18 7.50
C PHE A 203 6.34 -22.20 8.39
N PRO A 204 6.99 -23.24 8.96
CA PRO A 204 6.33 -24.12 9.92
C PRO A 204 5.70 -23.39 11.09
N TYR A 205 6.41 -22.41 11.67
CA TYR A 205 5.86 -21.55 12.73
C TYR A 205 4.68 -20.72 12.23
N LEU A 206 4.79 -20.08 11.06
CA LEU A 206 3.70 -19.29 10.48
C LEU A 206 2.44 -20.14 10.25
N LEU A 207 2.58 -21.36 9.72
CA LEU A 207 1.47 -22.29 9.49
C LEU A 207 0.79 -22.70 10.81
N GLN A 208 1.57 -22.90 11.87
CA GLN A 208 1.03 -23.24 13.19
C GLN A 208 0.29 -22.06 13.83
N MET A 209 0.84 -20.85 13.70
CA MET A 209 0.27 -19.64 14.29
C MET A 209 -0.93 -19.09 13.51
N LEU A 210 -1.05 -19.44 12.23
CA LEU A 210 -2.13 -18.98 11.34
C LEU A 210 -2.98 -20.20 10.96
N PRO A 211 -4.01 -20.57 11.74
CA PRO A 211 -4.82 -21.72 11.40
C PRO A 211 -5.46 -21.57 10.01
N ASP A 212 -5.75 -22.68 9.35
CA ASP A 212 -6.34 -22.72 8.01
C ASP A 212 -5.47 -22.07 6.92
N SER A 213 -4.19 -21.84 7.23
CA SER A 213 -3.21 -21.40 6.24
C SER A 213 -2.54 -22.58 5.54
N PHE A 214 -2.04 -22.33 4.33
CA PHE A 214 -1.30 -23.33 3.56
C PHE A 214 -0.25 -22.67 2.67
N MET A 215 0.74 -23.45 2.24
CA MET A 215 1.77 -22.99 1.31
C MET A 215 1.30 -23.14 -0.14
N SER A 216 1.33 -22.07 -0.92
CA SER A 216 1.04 -22.12 -2.38
C SER A 216 2.31 -22.15 -3.24
N ARG A 217 3.43 -21.63 -2.72
CA ARG A 217 4.77 -21.65 -3.31
C ARG A 217 5.79 -21.75 -2.17
N ALA A 218 7.05 -22.08 -2.50
CA ALA A 218 8.13 -22.16 -1.53
C ALA A 218 8.39 -20.85 -0.74
N ASN A 219 7.95 -19.70 -1.26
CA ASN A 219 8.07 -18.39 -0.62
C ASN A 219 6.74 -17.70 -0.34
N THR A 220 5.63 -18.46 -0.34
CA THR A 220 4.29 -17.90 -0.25
C THR A 220 3.38 -18.75 0.62
N ILE A 221 2.80 -18.11 1.63
CA ILE A 221 1.72 -18.65 2.46
C ILE A 221 0.39 -17.99 2.06
N VAL A 222 -0.70 -18.73 2.11
CA VAL A 222 -2.06 -18.26 1.87
C VAL A 222 -2.85 -18.41 3.16
N ILE A 223 -3.59 -17.37 3.53
CA ILE A 223 -4.36 -17.31 4.78
C ILE A 223 -5.81 -16.89 4.52
N PRO A 224 -6.76 -17.21 5.41
CA PRO A 224 -8.09 -16.60 5.39
C PRO A 224 -8.01 -15.07 5.48
N GLY A 225 -8.85 -14.37 4.71
CA GLY A 225 -8.81 -12.90 4.64
C GLY A 225 -9.14 -12.22 5.97
N THR A 226 -9.96 -12.84 6.81
CA THR A 226 -10.25 -12.40 8.19
C THR A 226 -9.03 -12.38 9.09
N LYS A 227 -7.97 -13.15 8.78
CA LYS A 227 -6.74 -13.25 9.58
C LYS A 227 -5.63 -12.29 9.16
N MET A 228 -5.89 -11.39 8.19
CA MET A 228 -4.86 -10.49 7.66
C MET A 228 -4.17 -9.64 8.74
N GLY A 229 -4.94 -8.98 9.62
CA GLY A 229 -4.36 -8.14 10.67
C GLY A 229 -3.48 -8.94 11.63
N PHE A 230 -3.97 -10.09 12.08
CA PHE A 230 -3.22 -10.99 12.96
C PHE A 230 -1.95 -11.54 12.30
N ALA A 231 -2.01 -11.89 11.02
CA ALA A 231 -0.83 -12.29 10.26
C ALA A 231 0.20 -11.17 10.14
N MET A 232 -0.24 -9.93 9.91
CA MET A 232 0.67 -8.78 9.94
C MET A 232 1.34 -8.62 11.31
N GLU A 233 0.62 -8.84 12.41
CA GLU A 233 1.20 -8.79 13.76
C GLU A 233 2.27 -9.87 14.01
N ILE A 234 2.03 -11.10 13.59
CA ILE A 234 2.98 -12.23 13.74
C ILE A 234 4.20 -12.03 12.84
N ILE A 235 4.00 -11.54 11.62
CA ILE A 235 5.05 -11.41 10.62
C ILE A 235 5.86 -10.13 10.85
N LEU A 236 5.20 -8.98 11.01
CA LEU A 236 5.88 -7.69 11.07
C LEU A 236 6.36 -7.34 12.48
N GLY A 237 5.70 -7.85 13.53
CA GLY A 237 6.07 -7.57 14.92
C GLY A 237 7.55 -7.87 15.24
N PRO A 238 8.02 -9.11 15.06
CA PRO A 238 9.41 -9.47 15.31
C PRO A 238 10.42 -8.69 14.46
N ARG A 239 10.06 -8.34 13.23
CA ARG A 239 10.92 -7.53 12.35
C ARG A 239 11.10 -6.12 12.88
N ILE A 240 10.00 -5.50 13.31
CA ILE A 240 10.02 -4.15 13.88
C ILE A 240 10.78 -4.16 15.22
N GLU A 241 10.63 -5.21 16.02
CA GLU A 241 11.40 -5.39 17.25
C GLU A 241 12.90 -5.45 16.97
N ILE A 242 13.35 -6.30 16.04
CA ILE A 242 14.76 -6.40 15.63
C ILE A 242 15.28 -5.04 15.11
N MET A 243 14.51 -4.36 14.26
CA MET A 243 14.88 -3.01 13.76
C MET A 243 15.09 -2.01 14.90
N MET A 244 14.29 -2.11 15.97
CA MET A 244 14.40 -1.23 17.13
C MET A 244 15.57 -1.61 18.07
N GLU A 245 15.90 -2.88 18.19
CA GLU A 245 17.09 -3.36 18.92
C GLU A 245 18.39 -2.92 18.22
N GLU A 246 18.42 -3.02 16.88
CA GLU A 246 19.55 -2.54 16.07
C GLU A 246 19.73 -1.02 16.20
N LYS A 247 18.63 -0.27 16.30
CA LYS A 247 18.67 1.17 16.60
C LYS A 247 19.26 1.46 17.97
N GLY A 248 18.87 0.71 19.01
CA GLY A 248 19.41 0.87 20.36
C GLY A 248 20.90 0.55 20.46
N SER A 249 21.38 -0.37 19.62
CA SER A 249 22.78 -0.81 19.56
C SER A 249 23.66 0.07 18.66
N ALA A 250 23.07 0.96 17.86
CA ALA A 250 23.76 1.90 16.99
C ALA A 250 24.09 3.25 17.67
N VAL A 251 24.03 3.30 19.00
CA VAL A 251 24.36 4.46 19.86
C VAL A 251 25.78 4.35 20.38
#